data_AF-A0A7U3XZY0-F1
#
_entry.id   AF-A0A7U3XZY0-F1
#
_cell.length_a   1.000
_cell.length_b   1.000
_cell.length_c   1.000
_cell.angle_alpha   90.00
_cell.angle_beta   90.00
_cell.angle_gamma   90.00
#
_symmetry.space_group_name_H-M   'P 1'
#
loop_
_entity.id
_entity.type
_entity.pdbx_description
1 polymer ?
#
loop_
_entity_poly.entity_id
_entity_poly.type
_entity_poly.pdbx_seq_one_letter_code
_entity_poly.pdbx_strand_id
1 'polypeptide(L)' 'MVEVLEKMIQRIKVQQTLVNTQGVAQLRLEDEVKPINIDEEQDQV' A
#
# COMPACT_ATOMS: atom_id res chain seq x y z
N MET A 1 27.67 11.12 0.03
CA MET A 1 26.68 11.76 0.92
C MET A 1 25.34 12.00 0.25
N VAL A 2 25.31 12.53 -0.98
CA VAL A 2 24.06 12.80 -1.74
C VAL A 2 23.15 11.57 -1.86
N GLU A 3 23.71 10.41 -2.21
CA GLU A 3 22.95 9.15 -2.38
C GLU A 3 22.19 8.71 -1.11
N VAL A 4 22.76 8.97 0.08
CA VAL A 4 22.09 8.64 1.35
C VAL A 4 20.90 9.57 1.59
N LEU A 5 21.07 10.85 1.29
CA LEU A 5 19.98 11.83 1.40
C LEU A 5 18.84 11.52 0.43
N GLU A 6 19.15 11.09 -0.80
CA GLU A 6 18.13 10.65 -1.76
C GLU A 6 17.32 9.47 -1.24
N LYS A 7 18.00 8.44 -0.67
CA LYS A 7 17.32 7.29 -0.05
C LYS A 7 16.48 7.70 1.17
N MET A 8 16.94 8.67 1.96
CA MET A 8 16.17 9.21 3.09
C MET A 8 14.91 9.95 2.62
N ILE A 9 15.01 10.76 1.56
CA ILE A 9 13.86 11.46 0.97
C ILE A 9 12.85 10.45 0.41
N GLN A 10 13.30 9.43 -0.29
CA GLN A 10 12.44 8.37 -0.81
C GLN A 10 11.69 7.65 0.32
N ARG A 11 12.40 7.29 1.40
CA ARG A 11 11.79 6.64 2.57
C ARG A 11 10.71 7.52 3.22
N ILE A 12 10.98 8.82 3.39
CA ILE A 12 10.01 9.75 3.98
C ILE A 12 8.75 9.84 3.12
N LYS A 13 8.88 9.92 1.79
CA LYS A 13 7.73 9.96 0.88
C LYS A 13 6.87 8.72 1.00
N VAL A 14 7.48 7.54 1.02
CA VAL A 14 6.77 6.26 1.19
C VAL A 14 6.01 6.25 2.53
N GLN A 15 6.65 6.71 3.61
CA GLN A 15 6.01 6.79 4.92
C GLN A 15 4.82 7.77 4.91
N GLN A 16 4.93 8.94 4.29
CA GLN A 16 3.82 9.90 4.17
C GLN A 16 2.60 9.32 3.43
N THR A 17 2.81 8.38 2.50
CA THR A 17 1.72 7.68 1.81
C THR A 17 1.10 6.58 2.66
N LEU A 18 1.91 5.87 3.43
CA LEU A 18 1.49 4.70 4.19
C LEU A 18 1.00 5.02 5.61
N VAL A 19 1.37 6.16 6.19
CA VAL A 19 0.98 6.55 7.55
C VAL A 19 0.27 7.90 7.59
N ASN A 20 -0.63 8.09 8.55
CA ASN A 20 -1.26 9.38 8.81
C ASN A 20 -0.32 10.34 9.58
N THR A 21 -0.79 11.55 9.88
CA THR A 21 -0.02 12.59 10.59
C THR A 21 0.39 12.19 12.02
N GLN A 22 -0.21 11.15 12.59
CA GLN A 22 0.09 10.60 13.91
C GLN A 22 1.03 9.38 13.85
N GLY A 23 1.47 8.99 12.65
CA GLY A 23 2.33 7.82 12.45
C GLY A 23 1.60 6.48 12.45
N VAL A 24 0.26 6.49 12.39
CA VAL A 24 -0.56 5.27 12.31
C VAL A 24 -0.66 4.82 10.86
N ALA A 25 -0.42 3.54 10.60
CA ALA A 25 -0.55 2.94 9.27
C ALA A 25 -1.98 3.11 8.73
N GLN A 26 -2.07 3.60 7.51
CA GLN A 26 -3.32 3.66 6.76
C GLN A 26 -3.54 2.30 6.11
N LEU A 27 -4.41 1.49 6.72
CA LEU A 27 -4.87 0.24 6.13
C LEU A 27 -5.92 0.59 5.08
N ARG A 28 -5.58 0.41 3.81
CA ARG A 28 -6.53 0.59 2.71
C ARG A 28 -7.21 -0.75 2.45
N LEU A 29 -8.52 -0.71 2.24
CA LEU A 29 -9.32 -1.93 1.99
C LEU A 29 -8.77 -2.73 0.79
N GLU A 30 -8.25 -2.02 -0.21
CA GLU A 30 -7.59 -2.57 -1.40
C GLU A 30 -6.27 -3.33 -1.10
N ASP A 31 -5.59 -3.05 0.01
CA ASP A 31 -4.38 -3.75 0.43
C ASP A 31 -4.71 -5.04 1.20
N GLU A 32 -5.88 -5.10 1.84
CA GLU A 32 -6.31 -6.23 2.69
C GLU A 32 -7.19 -7.24 1.95
N VAL A 33 -7.90 -6.82 0.90
CA VAL A 33 -8.91 -7.64 0.24
C VAL A 33 -8.48 -7.96 -1.18
N LYS A 34 -8.33 -9.26 -1.49
CA LYS A 34 -8.26 -9.73 -2.87
C LYS A 34 -9.67 -9.68 -3.46
N PRO A 35 -9.93 -8.91 -4.53
CA PRO A 35 -11.22 -8.93 -5.18
C PRO A 35 -11.49 -10.33 -5.71
N ILE A 36 -12.56 -10.95 -5.21
CA ILE A 36 -13.08 -12.20 -5.77
C ILE A 36 -13.98 -11.77 -6.93
N ASN A 37 -13.60 -12.10 -8.16
CA ASN A 37 -14.47 -11.93 -9.32
C ASN A 37 -15.57 -12.99 -9.23
N ILE A 38 -16.75 -12.58 -8.78
CA ILE A 38 -17.93 -13.44 -8.58
C ILE A 38 -18.45 -14.03 -9.90
N ASP A 39 -17.98 -13.49 -11.04
CA ASP A 39 -18.38 -13.90 -12.39
C ASP A 39 -17.60 -15.11 -12.93
N GLU A 40 -16.45 -15.47 -12.33
CA GLU A 40 -15.61 -16.59 -12.82
C GLU A 40 -15.94 -17.94 -12.13
N GLU A 41 -16.66 -17.93 -11.01
CA GLU A 41 -16.97 -19.14 -10.22
C GLU A 41 -18.32 -19.80 -10.55
N GLN A 42 -19.14 -19.21 -11.44
CA GLN A 42 -20.43 -19.80 -11.82
C GLN A 42 -20.36 -20.84 -12.96
N ASP A 43 -19.18 -21.06 -13.56
CA ASP A 43 -19.00 -21.93 -14.75
C ASP A 43 -18.24 -23.24 -14.48
N GLN A 44 -18.04 -23.64 -13.21
CA GLN A 44 -17.50 -24.96 -12.87
C GLN A 44 -18.48 -25.80 -12.04
N VAL A 45 -19.34 -26.50 -12.79
CA VAL A 45 -19.94 -27.86 -12.57
C VAL A 45 -20.47 -28.20 -11.18
#